data_AF-A0A948YRY9-F1
#
_entry.id   AF-A0A948YRY9-F1
#
_cell.length_a   1.000
_cell.length_b   1.000
_cell.length_c   1.000
_cell.angle_alpha   90.00
_cell.angle_beta   90.00
_cell.angle_gamma   90.00
#
_symmetry.space_group_name_H-M   'P 1'
#
loop_
_entity.id
_entity.type
_entity.pdbx_description
1 polymer ?
#
loop_
_entity_poly.entity_id
_entity_poly.type
_entity_poly.pdbx_seq_one_letter_code
_entity_poly.pdbx_strand_id
1 'polypeptide(L)'
;NELNRLSDDQRGATAILLAFFVMNILLMMALTTAGIMIYQIQMSKEIANSVLAFYAADAGVEQCLYQVRRGAPGVGCANVGGSVLVNLGNGASGQATLSSSNKINAFGVFGGTRRSVELTWE
;
A
#
# COMPACT_ATOMS: atom_id res chain seq x y z
N ASN A 1 -45.35 47.61 21.78
CA ASN A 1 -44.78 46.37 22.34
C ASN A 1 -44.67 45.25 21.29
N GLU A 2 -45.55 45.18 20.30
CA GLU A 2 -45.46 44.15 19.23
C GLU A 2 -44.31 44.35 18.23
N LEU A 3 -43.92 45.59 17.94
CA LEU A 3 -42.74 45.90 17.11
C LEU A 3 -41.43 45.35 17.71
N ASN A 4 -41.29 45.37 19.05
CA ASN A 4 -40.13 44.77 19.72
C ASN A 4 -40.18 43.23 19.65
N ARG A 5 -41.36 42.62 19.72
CA ARG A 5 -41.51 41.16 19.56
C ARG A 5 -41.14 40.70 18.14
N LEU A 6 -41.59 41.41 17.12
CA LEU A 6 -41.25 41.10 15.73
C LEU A 6 -39.75 41.25 15.44
N SER A 7 -39.09 42.25 16.03
CA SER A 7 -37.64 42.43 15.88
C SER A 7 -36.82 41.36 16.60
N ASP A 8 -37.27 40.90 17.77
CA ASP A 8 -36.61 39.83 18.53
C ASP A 8 -36.76 38.46 17.84
N ASP A 9 -37.92 38.20 17.25
CA ASP A 9 -38.20 36.96 16.49
C ASP A 9 -37.30 36.85 15.23
N GLN A 10 -37.08 37.96 14.53
CA GLN A 10 -36.14 38.02 13.39
C GLN A 10 -34.68 37.80 13.80
N ARG A 11 -34.28 38.27 14.99
CA ARG A 11 -32.93 38.03 15.55
C ARG A 11 -32.74 36.57 15.94
N GLY A 12 -33.76 35.94 16.53
CA GLY A 12 -33.75 34.51 16.84
C GLY A 12 -33.64 33.64 15.58
N ALA A 13 -34.46 33.94 14.57
CA ALA A 13 -34.46 33.22 13.30
C ALA A 13 -33.10 33.34 12.55
N THR A 14 -32.51 34.54 12.52
CA THR A 14 -31.20 34.75 11.89
C THR A 14 -30.06 34.05 12.64
N ALA A 15 -30.09 34.03 13.98
CA ALA A 15 -29.13 33.30 14.79
C ALA A 15 -29.18 31.78 14.56
N ILE A 16 -30.39 31.21 14.44
CA ILE A 16 -30.57 29.78 14.15
C ILE A 16 -30.04 29.43 12.75
N LEU A 17 -30.34 30.25 11.74
CA LEU A 17 -29.82 30.03 10.37
C LEU A 17 -28.29 30.11 10.33
N LEU A 18 -27.70 31.08 11.03
CA LEU A 18 -26.24 31.21 11.10
C LEU A 18 -25.60 30.01 11.81
N ALA A 19 -26.16 29.58 12.93
CA ALA A 19 -25.70 28.38 13.64
C ALA A 19 -25.82 27.14 12.74
N PHE A 20 -26.92 27.00 11.98
CA PHE A 20 -27.12 25.92 11.04
C PHE A 20 -26.05 25.91 9.94
N PHE A 21 -25.73 27.05 9.33
CA PHE A 21 -24.65 27.13 8.34
C PHE A 21 -23.29 26.74 8.92
N VAL A 22 -22.96 27.24 10.12
CA VAL A 22 -21.71 26.88 10.80
C VAL A 22 -21.65 25.38 11.06
N MET A 23 -22.72 24.77 11.57
CA MET A 23 -22.77 23.32 11.80
C MET A 23 -22.60 22.51 10.52
N ASN A 24 -23.20 22.96 9.40
CA ASN A 24 -23.04 22.27 8.12
C ASN A 24 -21.60 22.34 7.60
N ILE A 25 -20.94 23.49 7.74
CA ILE A 25 -19.53 23.64 7.36
C ILE A 25 -18.65 22.72 8.20
N LEU A 26 -18.86 22.69 9.52
CA LEU A 26 -18.12 21.82 10.43
C LEU A 26 -18.36 20.34 10.13
N LEU A 27 -19.60 19.94 9.83
CA LEU A 27 -19.95 18.59 9.45
C LEU A 27 -19.23 18.18 8.15
N MET A 28 -19.23 19.06 7.15
CA MET A 28 -18.54 18.82 5.88
C MET A 28 -17.03 18.61 6.10
N MET A 29 -16.39 19.46 6.92
CA MET A 29 -14.98 19.32 7.26
C MET A 29 -14.69 18.00 7.99
N ALA A 30 -15.55 17.61 8.94
CA ALA A 30 -15.43 16.34 9.66
C ALA A 30 -15.54 15.12 8.72
N LEU A 31 -16.47 15.15 7.77
CA LEU A 31 -16.63 14.06 6.80
C LEU A 31 -15.43 13.97 5.85
N THR A 32 -14.93 15.10 5.36
CA THR A 32 -13.74 15.13 4.50
C THR A 32 -12.51 14.57 5.22
N THR A 33 -12.28 14.98 6.47
CA THR A 33 -11.15 14.47 7.27
C THR A 33 -11.29 12.98 7.58
N ALA A 34 -12.50 12.50 7.90
CA ALA A 34 -12.76 11.08 8.08
C ALA A 34 -12.46 10.26 6.80
N GLY A 35 -12.82 10.79 5.62
CA GLY A 35 -12.49 10.17 4.34
C GLY A 35 -10.98 10.03 4.11
N ILE A 36 -10.21 11.08 4.43
CA ILE A 36 -8.74 11.06 4.34
C ILE A 36 -8.16 10.01 5.29
N MET A 37 -8.66 9.93 6.53
CA MET A 37 -8.17 8.95 7.52
C MET A 37 -8.39 7.51 7.06
N ILE A 38 -9.54 7.18 6.47
CA ILE A 38 -9.81 5.84 5.92
C ILE A 38 -8.78 5.46 4.86
N TYR A 39 -8.44 6.39 3.96
CA TYR A 39 -7.42 6.17 2.94
C TYR A 39 -6.03 5.95 3.57
N GLN A 40 -5.66 6.75 4.57
CA GLN A 40 -4.38 6.61 5.28
C GLN A 40 -4.25 5.27 6.01
N ILE A 41 -5.34 4.73 6.56
CA ILE A 41 -5.34 3.41 7.20
C ILE A 41 -5.07 2.31 6.18
N GLN A 42 -5.71 2.38 5.00
CA GLN A 42 -5.46 1.41 3.92
C GLN A 42 -4.01 1.48 3.43
N MET A 43 -3.49 2.68 3.20
CA MET A 43 -2.10 2.89 2.81
C MET A 43 -1.12 2.35 3.87
N SER A 44 -1.40 2.58 5.16
CA SER A 44 -0.57 2.06 6.26
C SER A 44 -0.51 0.54 6.27
N LYS A 45 -1.63 -0.13 5.99
CA LYS A 45 -1.68 -1.60 5.85
C LYS A 45 -0.82 -2.08 4.68
N GLU A 46 -0.89 -1.42 3.53
CA GLU A 46 -0.05 -1.78 2.38
C GLU A 46 1.44 -1.57 2.65
N ILE A 47 1.81 -0.52 3.38
CA ILE A 47 3.20 -0.28 3.81
C ILE A 47 3.68 -1.41 4.72
N ALA A 48 2.89 -1.82 5.71
CA ALA A 48 3.23 -2.94 6.57
C ALA A 48 3.40 -4.25 5.79
N ASN A 49 2.46 -4.54 4.87
CA ASN A 49 2.52 -5.72 4.01
C ASN A 49 3.71 -5.68 3.03
N SER A 50 4.15 -4.48 2.64
CA SER A 50 5.27 -4.30 1.71
C SER A 50 6.58 -4.86 2.23
N VAL A 51 6.80 -4.83 3.55
CA VAL A 51 8.04 -5.36 4.16
C VAL A 51 8.15 -6.86 3.92
N LEU A 52 7.06 -7.60 4.16
CA LEU A 52 7.01 -9.05 3.95
C LEU A 52 7.06 -9.41 2.46
N ALA A 53 6.38 -8.64 1.60
CA ALA A 53 6.47 -8.81 0.15
C ALA A 53 7.90 -8.55 -0.36
N PHE A 54 8.58 -7.53 0.17
CA PHE A 54 9.97 -7.23 -0.19
C PHE A 54 10.92 -8.34 0.26
N TYR A 55 10.78 -8.81 1.50
CA TYR A 55 11.58 -9.91 2.03
C TYR A 55 11.41 -11.19 1.21
N ALA A 56 10.20 -11.47 0.71
CA ALA A 56 9.97 -12.60 -0.20
C ALA A 56 10.66 -12.43 -1.56
N ALA A 57 10.70 -11.21 -2.09
CA ALA A 57 11.43 -10.91 -3.32
C ALA A 57 12.94 -11.12 -3.12
N ASP A 58 13.49 -10.57 -2.03
CA ASP A 58 14.92 -10.62 -1.69
C ASP A 58 15.40 -12.06 -1.46
N ALA A 59 14.65 -12.85 -0.69
CA ALA A 59 14.92 -14.28 -0.53
C ALA A 59 14.94 -15.04 -1.87
N GLY A 60 14.07 -14.65 -2.81
CA GLY A 60 14.05 -15.21 -4.16
C GLY A 60 15.31 -14.84 -4.95
N VAL A 61 15.73 -13.58 -4.90
CA VAL A 61 16.97 -13.12 -5.54
C VAL A 61 18.16 -13.91 -5.01
N GLU A 62 18.31 -14.01 -3.69
CA GLU A 62 19.43 -14.72 -3.06
C GLU A 62 19.45 -16.21 -3.43
N GLN A 63 18.29 -16.88 -3.43
CA GLN A 63 18.20 -18.27 -3.87
C GLN A 63 18.55 -18.42 -5.36
N CYS A 64 18.06 -17.52 -6.20
CA CYS A 64 18.37 -17.53 -7.62
C CYS A 64 19.87 -17.33 -7.87
N LEU A 65 20.46 -16.30 -7.24
CA LEU A 65 21.88 -15.97 -7.35
C LEU A 65 22.77 -17.11 -6.83
N TYR A 66 22.37 -17.77 -5.74
CA TYR A 66 23.06 -18.95 -5.23
C TYR A 66 23.07 -20.09 -6.26
N GLN A 67 21.94 -20.34 -6.93
CA GLN A 67 21.84 -21.39 -7.96
C GLN A 67 22.67 -21.06 -9.21
N VAL A 68 22.70 -19.79 -9.63
CA VAL A 68 23.59 -19.30 -10.69
C VAL A 68 25.05 -19.55 -10.33
N ARG A 69 25.47 -19.18 -9.11
CA ARG A 69 26.86 -19.34 -8.65
C ARG A 69 27.29 -20.79 -8.48
N ARG A 70 26.40 -21.67 -8.01
CA ARG A 70 26.70 -23.11 -7.88
C ARG A 70 26.69 -23.87 -9.20
N GLY A 71 26.14 -23.29 -10.27
CA GLY A 71 26.07 -23.93 -11.58
C GLY A 71 25.27 -25.23 -11.57
N ALA A 72 24.18 -25.31 -10.80
CA ALA A 72 23.35 -26.51 -10.70
C ALA A 72 22.59 -26.74 -12.03
N PRO A 73 22.96 -27.76 -12.85
CA PRO A 73 22.33 -27.93 -14.15
C PRO A 73 20.91 -28.49 -13.98
N GLY A 74 19.92 -27.84 -14.60
CA GLY A 74 18.63 -28.45 -14.92
C GLY A 74 17.45 -28.19 -13.99
N VAL A 75 17.62 -27.50 -12.86
CA VAL A 75 16.49 -27.16 -11.97
C VAL A 75 16.68 -25.77 -11.36
N GLY A 76 15.69 -24.89 -11.53
CA GLY A 76 15.63 -23.57 -10.89
C GLY A 76 16.18 -22.42 -11.74
N CYS A 77 16.78 -21.44 -11.08
CA CYS A 77 17.23 -20.15 -11.61
C CYS A 77 18.66 -20.16 -12.19
N ALA A 78 19.25 -21.35 -12.39
CA ALA A 78 20.65 -21.48 -12.80
C ALA A 78 20.91 -21.15 -14.29
N ASN A 79 19.86 -21.15 -15.12
CA ASN A 79 19.94 -20.82 -16.55
C ASN A 79 19.06 -19.60 -16.85
N VAL A 80 19.39 -18.86 -17.92
CA VAL A 80 18.58 -17.73 -18.37
C VAL A 80 17.16 -18.23 -18.71
N GLY A 81 16.14 -17.53 -18.21
CA GLY A 81 14.74 -17.93 -18.26
C GLY A 81 14.31 -18.87 -17.12
N GLY A 82 15.26 -19.38 -16.33
CA GLY A 82 15.00 -20.17 -15.13
C GLY A 82 14.42 -19.31 -14.02
N SER A 83 13.52 -19.89 -13.21
CA SER A 83 12.92 -19.21 -12.07
C SER A 83 12.91 -20.07 -10.81
N VAL A 84 12.88 -19.42 -9.67
CA VAL A 84 12.71 -20.02 -8.35
C VAL A 84 11.48 -19.42 -7.69
N LEU A 85 10.63 -20.28 -7.14
CA LEU A 85 9.49 -19.87 -6.32
C LEU A 85 9.90 -19.91 -4.86
N VAL A 86 9.54 -18.86 -4.12
CA VAL A 86 9.77 -18.75 -2.69
C VAL A 86 8.43 -18.75 -1.98
N ASN A 87 8.33 -19.56 -0.93
CA ASN A 87 7.22 -19.53 0.02
C ASN A 87 7.80 -19.51 1.43
N LEU A 88 7.47 -18.48 2.21
CA LEU A 88 8.01 -18.28 3.55
C LEU A 88 7.16 -18.91 4.66
N GLY A 89 6.07 -19.60 4.32
CA GLY A 89 5.19 -20.28 5.28
C GLY A 89 4.30 -19.35 6.12
N ASN A 90 4.56 -18.04 6.11
CA ASN A 90 3.76 -17.00 6.76
C ASN A 90 2.71 -16.35 5.82
N GLY A 91 2.49 -16.94 4.64
CA GLY A 91 1.62 -16.38 3.58
C GLY A 91 2.32 -15.42 2.63
N ALA A 92 3.60 -15.08 2.85
CA ALA A 92 4.41 -14.37 1.88
C ALA A 92 4.98 -15.34 0.85
N SER A 93 4.93 -14.95 -0.42
CA SER A 93 5.44 -15.75 -1.52
C SER A 93 6.12 -14.86 -2.56
N GLY A 94 6.97 -15.43 -3.40
CA GLY A 94 7.66 -14.68 -4.43
C GLY A 94 8.18 -15.56 -5.54
N GLN A 95 8.70 -14.91 -6.57
CA GLN A 95 9.40 -15.55 -7.66
C GLN A 95 10.59 -14.70 -8.06
N ALA A 96 11.72 -15.35 -8.32
CA ALA A 96 12.88 -14.72 -8.95
C ALA A 96 13.21 -15.46 -10.24
N THR A 97 13.60 -14.72 -11.26
CA THR A 97 13.87 -15.22 -12.62
C THR A 97 15.16 -14.61 -13.14
N LEU A 98 16.08 -15.46 -13.58
CA LEU A 98 17.29 -15.03 -14.26
C LEU A 98 16.92 -14.55 -15.67
N SER A 99 16.93 -13.24 -15.89
CA SER A 99 16.48 -12.63 -17.15
C SER A 99 17.60 -12.46 -18.18
N SER A 100 18.85 -12.37 -17.73
CA SER A 100 20.07 -12.49 -18.55
C SER A 100 21.16 -13.16 -17.71
N SER A 101 22.33 -13.44 -18.30
CA SER A 101 23.46 -14.05 -17.59
C SER A 101 23.88 -13.31 -16.32
N ASN A 102 23.55 -12.03 -16.21
CA ASN A 102 23.93 -11.14 -15.13
C ASN A 102 22.78 -10.30 -14.56
N LYS A 103 21.52 -10.69 -14.81
CA LYS A 103 20.34 -9.95 -14.35
C LYS A 103 19.29 -10.89 -13.79
N ILE A 104 18.88 -10.64 -12.55
CA ILE A 104 17.79 -11.34 -11.88
C ILE A 104 16.66 -10.35 -11.62
N ASN A 105 15.45 -10.72 -12.07
CA ASN A 105 14.22 -10.01 -11.76
C ASN A 105 13.45 -10.83 -10.73
N ALA A 106 13.10 -10.23 -9.60
CA ALA A 106 12.30 -10.88 -8.58
C ALA A 106 11.11 -10.03 -8.16
N PHE A 107 10.08 -10.71 -7.68
CA PHE A 107 8.96 -10.08 -7.01
C PHE A 107 8.48 -10.94 -5.86
N GLY A 108 7.91 -10.28 -4.86
CA GLY A 108 7.23 -10.92 -3.75
C GLY A 108 5.85 -10.32 -3.53
N VAL A 109 4.99 -11.10 -2.90
CA VAL A 109 3.57 -10.84 -2.71
C VAL A 109 3.19 -11.24 -1.29
N PHE A 110 2.53 -10.32 -0.59
CA PHE A 110 1.94 -10.56 0.71
C PHE A 110 0.70 -9.69 0.90
N GLY A 111 -0.43 -10.30 1.32
CA GLY A 111 -1.64 -9.57 1.69
C GLY A 111 -2.19 -8.63 0.59
N GLY A 112 -2.02 -8.98 -0.69
CA GLY A 112 -2.41 -8.17 -1.85
C GLY A 112 -1.36 -7.15 -2.31
N THR A 113 -0.32 -6.90 -1.51
CA THR A 113 0.77 -5.99 -1.86
C THR A 113 1.88 -6.75 -2.61
N ARG A 114 2.37 -6.18 -3.71
CA ARG A 114 3.47 -6.72 -4.51
C ARG A 114 4.67 -5.77 -4.50
N ARG A 115 5.86 -6.31 -4.30
CA ARG A 115 7.14 -5.58 -4.40
C ARG A 115 8.06 -6.29 -5.37
N SER A 116 8.83 -5.53 -6.14
CA SER A 116 9.77 -6.05 -7.14
C SER A 116 11.18 -5.59 -6.81
N VAL A 117 12.15 -6.45 -7.03
CA VAL A 117 13.59 -6.19 -6.86
C VAL A 117 14.30 -6.66 -8.12
N GLU A 118 15.26 -5.88 -8.58
CA GLU A 118 16.15 -6.23 -9.68
C GLU A 118 17.58 -6.24 -9.16
N LEU A 119 18.33 -7.28 -9.52
CA LEU A 119 19.74 -7.41 -9.19
C LEU A 119 20.54 -7.65 -10.46
N THR A 120 21.54 -6.80 -10.69
CA THR A 120 22.47 -6.90 -11.81
C THR A 120 23.90 -6.89 -11.30
N TRP A 121 24.78 -7.66 -11.94
CA TRP A 121 26.21 -7.66 -11.64
C TRP A 121 27.05 -7.55 -12.92
N GLU A 122 28.31 -7.18 -12.78
CA GLU A 122 29.31 -7.14 -13.86
C GLU A 122 30.22 -8.36 -13.82
#